data_AF-A0A9N7B414-F1
#
_entry.id   AF-A0A9N7B414-F1
#
_cell.length_a   1.000
_cell.length_b   1.000
_cell.length_c   1.000
_cell.angle_alpha   90.00
_cell.angle_beta   90.00
_cell.angle_gamma   90.00
#
_symmetry.space_group_name_H-M   'P 1'
#
loop_
_entity.id
_entity.type
_entity.pdbx_description
1 polymer ?
#
loop_
_entity_poly.entity_id
_entity_poly.type
_entity_poly.pdbx_seq_one_letter_code
_entity_poly.pdbx_strand_id
1 'polypeptide(L)'
;MKAVLATTNITEDQIYREFLRLGMEQLIAQDLSKRYYHNELTYRDLENLEKQFGIRFENLISEISFLEKNLQKDIFNLDAKIDSVEKNLQKDIFNLDAKIDSVEKNLQKDIFNLDAKIDSVEKNLQKDIFNLDAKIDSVEKNLQKDIFNLDAKIDSVEKNLQKDIFNLAQALKKEVQINSQFLLEKLKVSNRIIIIITVIIVPIAISSITNIVMLLIAKFFK
;
A
#
# COMPACT_ATOMS: atom_id res chain seq x y z
N MET A 1 62.31 94.08 36.09
CA MET A 1 63.78 93.91 36.14
C MET A 1 64.13 92.73 35.25
N LYS A 2 64.69 92.97 34.05
CA LYS A 2 65.25 91.91 33.20
C LYS A 2 66.58 91.49 33.81
N ALA A 3 66.70 90.26 34.29
CA ALA A 3 67.98 89.70 34.66
C ALA A 3 68.82 89.56 33.39
N VAL A 4 69.86 90.38 33.26
CA VAL A 4 70.93 90.16 32.28
C VAL A 4 71.65 88.92 32.75
N LEU A 5 71.34 87.77 32.15
CA LEU A 5 72.19 86.57 32.25
C LEU A 5 73.53 86.98 31.64
N ALA A 6 74.53 87.20 32.49
CA ALA A 6 75.91 87.29 32.07
C ALA A 6 76.28 85.90 31.53
N THR A 7 76.22 85.72 30.22
CA THR A 7 76.74 84.53 29.56
C THR A 7 78.27 84.60 29.69
N THR A 8 78.81 83.99 30.73
CA THR A 8 80.23 83.68 30.80
C THR A 8 80.52 82.64 29.74
N ASN A 9 80.85 83.08 28.52
CA ASN A 9 81.26 82.19 27.45
C ASN A 9 82.60 81.58 27.87
N ILE A 10 82.58 80.31 28.28
CA ILE A 10 83.78 79.54 28.55
C ILE A 10 84.54 79.44 27.23
N THR A 11 85.83 79.78 27.21
CA THR A 11 86.69 79.69 26.03
C THR A 11 87.37 78.33 25.94
N GLU A 12 87.81 77.92 24.75
CA GLU A 12 88.62 76.71 24.55
C GLU A 12 89.84 76.69 25.48
N ASP A 13 90.55 77.81 25.62
CA ASP A 13 91.72 77.95 26.50
C ASP A 13 91.38 77.74 27.98
N GLN A 14 90.20 78.19 28.41
CA GLN A 14 89.73 77.94 29.79
C GLN A 14 89.46 76.45 30.02
N ILE A 15 88.85 75.75 29.05
CA ILE A 15 88.60 74.30 29.13
C ILE A 15 89.93 73.54 29.11
N TYR A 16 90.86 73.94 28.24
CA TYR A 16 92.20 73.37 28.14
C TYR A 16 93.00 73.48 29.46
N ARG A 17 93.04 74.68 30.07
CA ARG A 17 93.72 74.89 31.36
C ARG A 17 93.10 74.09 32.49
N GLU A 18 91.77 73.94 32.49
CA GLU A 18 91.08 73.12 33.48
C GLU A 18 91.40 71.63 33.31
N PHE A 19 91.47 71.12 32.09
CA PHE A 19 91.91 69.73 31.83
C PHE A 19 93.36 69.50 32.29
N LEU A 20 94.28 70.43 32.04
CA LEU A 20 95.64 70.36 32.58
C LEU A 20 95.66 70.39 34.11
N ARG A 21 94.86 71.25 34.75
CA ARG A 21 94.73 71.34 36.21
C ARG A 21 94.24 70.03 36.83
N LEU A 22 93.39 69.30 36.13
CA LEU A 22 92.88 67.99 36.52
C LEU A 22 93.89 66.85 36.26
N GLY A 23 95.10 67.15 35.78
CA GLY A 23 96.18 66.19 35.56
C GLY A 23 96.14 65.49 34.21
N MET A 24 95.42 66.03 33.23
CA MET A 24 95.39 65.49 31.87
C MET A 24 96.70 65.81 31.13
N GLU A 25 97.19 64.85 30.35
CA GLU A 25 98.37 65.03 29.48
C GLU A 25 98.11 66.16 28.45
N GLN A 26 99.15 66.91 28.10
CA GLN A 26 99.03 68.16 27.37
C GLN A 26 98.39 68.01 25.98
N LEU A 27 98.78 67.01 25.20
CA LEU A 27 98.21 66.76 23.88
C LEU A 27 96.77 66.26 23.98
N ILE A 28 96.46 65.42 24.96
CA ILE A 28 95.11 64.94 25.23
C ILE A 28 94.19 66.09 25.67
N ALA A 29 94.67 66.97 26.56
CA ALA A 29 93.94 68.15 27.02
C ALA A 29 93.66 69.12 25.85
N GLN A 30 94.63 69.31 24.97
CA GLN A 30 94.49 70.18 23.80
C GLN A 30 93.46 69.63 22.82
N ASP A 31 93.50 68.34 22.51
CA ASP A 31 92.53 67.69 21.62
C ASP A 31 91.11 67.67 22.22
N LEU A 32 90.96 67.32 23.50
CA LEU A 32 89.65 67.24 24.15
C LEU A 32 89.03 68.60 24.41
N SER A 33 89.81 69.62 24.78
CA SER A 33 89.27 70.97 25.00
C SER A 33 88.69 71.56 23.73
N LYS A 34 89.36 71.37 22.58
CA LYS A 34 88.85 71.76 21.27
C LYS A 34 87.57 71.02 20.90
N ARG A 35 87.56 69.68 21.05
CA ARG A 35 86.39 68.85 20.76
C ARG A 35 85.20 69.18 21.67
N TYR A 36 85.46 69.47 22.93
CA TYR A 36 84.44 69.84 23.91
C TYR A 36 83.90 71.25 23.62
N TYR A 37 84.77 72.22 23.35
CA TYR A 37 84.37 73.59 23.04
C TYR A 37 83.52 73.68 21.77
N HIS A 38 83.85 72.88 20.75
CA HIS A 38 83.09 72.81 19.50
C HIS A 38 81.97 71.74 19.49
N ASN A 39 81.69 71.08 20.61
CA ASN A 39 80.70 70.00 20.75
C ASN A 39 80.88 68.85 19.75
N GLU A 40 82.09 68.62 19.24
CA GLU A 40 82.37 67.62 18.20
C GLU A 40 82.05 66.18 18.67
N LEU A 41 82.19 65.90 19.97
CA LEU A 41 81.82 64.61 20.57
C LEU A 41 80.29 64.40 20.54
N THR A 42 79.51 65.42 20.88
CA THR A 42 78.05 65.36 20.92
C THR A 42 77.44 65.21 19.52
N TYR A 43 77.97 65.91 18.53
CA TYR A 43 77.51 65.77 17.15
C TYR A 43 77.76 64.35 16.59
N ARG A 44 78.90 63.75 16.92
CA ARG A 44 79.22 62.38 16.48
C ARG A 44 78.29 61.33 17.09
N ASP A 45 77.93 61.47 18.37
CA ASP A 45 77.00 60.54 19.01
C ASP A 45 75.58 60.68 18.44
N LEU A 46 75.13 61.90 18.13
CA LEU A 46 73.86 62.14 17.45
C LEU A 46 73.86 61.55 16.03
N GLU A 47 74.94 61.73 15.27
CA GLU A 47 75.09 61.14 13.94
C GLU A 47 75.05 59.60 13.99
N ASN A 48 75.71 59.00 14.99
CA ASN A 48 75.66 57.54 15.20
C ASN A 48 74.26 57.06 15.55
N LEU A 49 73.54 57.81 16.40
CA LEU A 49 72.18 57.49 16.79
C LEU A 49 71.22 57.60 15.60
N GLU A 50 71.34 58.67 14.79
CA GLU A 50 70.60 58.85 13.56
C GLU A 50 70.81 57.68 12.59
N LYS A 51 72.07 57.28 12.36
CA LYS A 51 72.40 56.12 11.52
C LYS A 51 71.78 54.83 12.05
N GLN A 52 71.87 54.57 13.36
CA GLN A 52 71.29 53.37 13.97
C GLN A 52 69.76 53.35 13.85
N PHE A 53 69.10 54.49 14.07
CA PHE A 53 67.66 54.59 13.87
C PHE A 53 67.28 54.41 12.40
N GLY A 54 68.01 55.03 11.46
CA GLY A 54 67.80 54.86 10.03
C GLY A 54 67.81 53.38 9.63
N ILE A 55 68.85 52.65 10.01
CA ILE A 55 68.96 51.21 9.75
C ILE A 55 67.79 50.42 10.35
N ARG A 56 67.39 50.73 11.60
CA ARG A 56 66.26 50.05 12.26
C ARG A 56 64.93 50.34 11.56
N PHE A 57 64.71 51.56 11.11
CA PHE A 57 63.51 51.93 10.37
C PHE A 57 63.46 51.26 9.00
N GLU A 58 64.57 51.21 8.27
CA GLU A 58 64.66 50.50 7.00
C GLU A 58 64.36 49.00 7.16
N ASN A 59 64.92 48.37 8.19
CA ASN A 59 64.65 46.96 8.50
C ASN A 59 63.16 46.73 8.82
N LEU A 60 62.56 47.60 9.64
CA LEU A 60 61.13 47.50 9.97
C LEU A 60 60.24 47.66 8.73
N ILE A 61 60.55 48.63 7.87
CA ILE A 61 59.82 48.84 6.61
C ILE A 61 59.94 47.60 5.71
N SER A 62 61.13 47.00 5.64
CA SER A 62 61.36 45.76 4.87
C SER A 62 60.56 44.58 5.43
N GLU A 63 60.55 44.38 6.75
CA GLU A 63 59.76 43.32 7.40
C GLU A 63 58.25 43.50 7.19
N ILE A 64 57.75 44.74 7.31
CA ILE A 64 56.35 45.07 7.04
C ILE A 64 56.01 44.77 5.59
N SER A 65 56.83 45.23 4.64
CA SER A 65 56.61 44.98 3.21
C SER A 65 56.62 43.49 2.86
N PHE A 66 57.52 42.73 3.48
CA PHE A 66 57.57 41.27 3.32
C PHE A 66 56.30 40.59 3.87
N LEU A 67 55.84 41.01 5.06
CA LEU A 67 54.61 40.48 5.67
C LEU A 67 53.38 40.83 4.83
N GLU A 68 53.26 42.07 4.36
CA GLU A 68 52.18 42.51 3.48
C GLU A 68 52.11 41.66 2.21
N LYS A 69 53.25 41.41 1.57
CA LYS A 69 53.32 40.58 0.37
C LYS A 69 52.89 39.14 0.63
N ASN A 70 53.28 38.56 1.76
CA ASN A 70 52.88 37.20 2.12
C ASN A 70 51.38 37.13 2.44
N LEU A 71 50.84 38.10 3.18
CA LEU A 71 49.40 38.18 3.47
C LEU A 71 48.57 38.33 2.18
N GLN A 72 49.01 39.17 1.24
CA GLN A 72 48.36 39.29 -0.06
C GLN A 72 48.36 37.97 -0.83
N LYS A 73 49.45 37.22 -0.79
CA LYS A 73 49.54 35.89 -1.41
C LYS A 73 48.60 34.89 -0.74
N ASP A 74 48.51 34.90 0.59
CA ASP A 74 47.63 34.00 1.33
C ASP A 74 46.15 34.31 1.08
N ILE A 75 45.78 35.60 1.02
CA ILE A 75 44.43 36.05 0.64
C ILE A 75 44.09 35.55 -0.76
N PHE A 76 44.98 35.79 -1.75
CA PHE A 76 44.76 35.33 -3.12
C PHE A 76 44.58 33.81 -3.21
N ASN A 77 45.38 33.04 -2.46
CA ASN A 77 45.25 31.58 -2.42
C ASN A 77 43.93 31.13 -1.77
N LEU A 78 43.46 31.84 -0.75
CA LEU A 78 42.17 31.57 -0.09
C LEU A 78 41.01 31.88 -1.04
N ASP A 79 41.04 33.02 -1.72
CA ASP A 79 40.02 33.39 -2.71
C ASP A 79 39.92 32.32 -3.81
N ALA A 80 41.06 31.89 -4.37
CA ALA A 80 41.08 30.83 -5.36
C ALA A 80 40.52 29.48 -4.85
N LYS A 81 40.74 29.16 -3.57
CA LYS A 81 40.16 27.97 -2.94
C LYS A 81 38.65 28.11 -2.75
N ILE A 82 38.18 29.28 -2.33
CA ILE A 82 36.76 29.59 -2.16
C ILE A 82 36.04 29.47 -3.52
N ASP A 83 36.58 30.09 -4.57
CA ASP A 83 36.02 30.01 -5.93
C ASP A 83 35.94 28.56 -6.43
N SER A 84 36.97 27.75 -6.14
CA SER A 84 36.99 26.33 -6.52
C SER A 84 35.92 25.53 -5.78
N VAL A 85 35.77 25.74 -4.47
CA VAL A 85 34.72 25.10 -3.66
C VAL A 85 33.33 25.53 -4.15
N GLU A 86 33.11 26.81 -4.41
CA GLU A 86 31.85 27.33 -4.91
C GLU A 86 31.46 26.67 -6.25
N LYS A 87 32.40 26.61 -7.21
CA LYS A 87 32.15 25.95 -8.51
C LYS A 87 31.82 24.47 -8.38
N ASN A 88 32.49 23.76 -7.47
CA ASN A 88 32.22 22.35 -7.23
C ASN A 88 30.83 22.16 -6.60
N LEU A 89 30.46 22.98 -5.62
CA LEU A 89 29.13 22.93 -5.01
C LEU A 89 28.02 23.26 -6.01
N GLN A 90 28.21 24.26 -6.87
CA GLN A 90 27.25 24.57 -7.94
C GLN A 90 27.07 23.39 -8.91
N LYS A 91 28.17 22.71 -9.26
CA LYS A 91 28.13 21.51 -10.11
C LYS A 91 27.40 20.35 -9.41
N ASP A 92 27.63 20.14 -8.13
CA ASP A 92 26.96 19.09 -7.36
C ASP A 92 25.47 19.35 -7.22
N ILE A 93 25.06 20.59 -6.98
CA ILE A 93 23.64 21.01 -6.98
C ILE A 93 23.00 20.71 -8.33
N PHE A 94 23.61 21.16 -9.43
CA PHE A 94 23.09 20.90 -10.78
C PHE A 94 22.94 19.39 -11.09
N ASN A 95 23.91 18.58 -10.66
CA ASN A 95 23.84 17.13 -10.84
C ASN A 95 22.74 16.49 -9.98
N LEU A 96 22.49 17.00 -8.78
CA LEU A 96 21.41 16.54 -7.91
C LEU A 96 20.04 16.91 -8.49
N ASP A 97 19.87 18.14 -8.97
CA ASP A 97 18.63 18.58 -9.64
C ASP A 97 18.32 17.68 -10.85
N ALA A 98 19.31 17.40 -11.70
CA ALA A 98 19.14 16.51 -12.84
C ALA A 98 18.77 15.06 -12.43
N LYS A 99 19.31 14.57 -11.30
CA LYS A 99 18.94 13.25 -10.74
C LYS A 99 17.51 13.26 -10.21
N ILE A 100 17.10 14.32 -9.52
CA ILE A 100 15.73 14.49 -9.01
C ILE A 100 14.74 14.50 -10.17
N ASP A 101 14.98 15.31 -11.20
CA ASP A 101 14.14 15.36 -12.41
C ASP A 101 14.00 14.00 -13.09
N SER A 102 15.10 13.24 -13.17
CA SER A 102 15.10 11.90 -13.74
C SER A 102 14.27 10.92 -12.92
N VAL A 103 14.41 10.94 -11.59
CA VAL A 103 13.61 10.11 -10.67
C VAL A 103 12.13 10.48 -10.77
N GLU A 104 11.80 11.77 -10.78
CA GLU A 104 10.42 12.25 -10.90
C GLU A 104 9.76 11.76 -12.19
N LYS A 105 10.43 11.91 -13.35
CA LYS A 105 9.92 11.43 -14.64
C LYS A 105 9.70 9.92 -14.67
N ASN A 106 10.61 9.15 -14.08
CA ASN A 106 10.46 7.70 -14.01
C ASN A 106 9.28 7.29 -13.12
N LEU A 107 9.13 7.92 -11.95
CA LEU A 107 7.99 7.67 -11.07
C LEU A 107 6.65 8.04 -11.71
N GLN A 108 6.58 9.18 -12.41
CA GLN A 108 5.38 9.57 -13.17
C GLN A 108 5.02 8.53 -14.23
N LYS A 109 6.01 8.00 -14.95
CA LYS A 109 5.82 6.94 -15.95
C LYS A 109 5.33 5.64 -15.30
N ASP A 110 5.90 5.26 -14.16
CA ASP A 110 5.51 4.04 -13.44
C ASP A 110 4.07 4.14 -12.92
N ILE A 111 3.68 5.29 -12.37
CA ILE A 111 2.30 5.58 -11.94
C ILE A 111 1.34 5.44 -13.14
N PHE A 112 1.63 6.10 -14.26
CA PHE A 112 0.80 6.02 -15.46
C PHE A 112 0.63 4.58 -15.98
N ASN A 113 1.71 3.80 -15.96
CA ASN A 113 1.67 2.39 -16.36
C ASN A 113 0.85 1.52 -15.40
N LEU A 114 0.89 1.82 -14.09
CA LEU A 114 0.09 1.13 -13.08
C LEU A 114 -1.40 1.46 -13.24
N ASP A 115 -1.74 2.73 -13.43
CA ASP A 115 -3.12 3.16 -13.70
C ASP A 115 -3.69 2.44 -14.93
N ALA A 116 -2.94 2.39 -16.03
CA ALA A 116 -3.36 1.68 -17.24
C ALA A 116 -3.55 0.17 -17.01
N LYS A 117 -2.73 -0.46 -16.17
CA LYS A 117 -2.90 -1.88 -15.79
C LYS A 117 -4.14 -2.09 -14.93
N ILE A 118 -4.39 -1.20 -13.97
CA ILE A 118 -5.58 -1.23 -13.11
C ILE A 118 -6.84 -1.12 -13.97
N ASP A 119 -6.91 -0.13 -14.86
CA ASP A 119 -8.02 0.06 -15.80
C ASP A 119 -8.27 -1.18 -16.66
N SER A 120 -7.21 -1.83 -17.14
CA SER A 120 -7.32 -3.05 -17.95
C SER A 120 -7.86 -4.22 -17.13
N VAL A 121 -7.41 -4.39 -15.89
CA VAL A 121 -7.91 -5.44 -14.99
C VAL A 121 -9.37 -5.20 -14.65
N GLU A 122 -9.75 -3.95 -14.33
CA GLU A 122 -11.12 -3.57 -14.02
C GLU A 122 -12.06 -3.89 -15.20
N LYS A 123 -11.71 -3.49 -16.43
CA LYS A 123 -12.50 -3.78 -17.63
C LYS A 123 -12.67 -5.29 -17.87
N ASN A 124 -11.61 -6.06 -17.67
CA ASN A 124 -11.67 -7.52 -17.83
C ASN A 124 -12.58 -8.15 -16.79
N LEU A 125 -12.47 -7.75 -15.52
CA LEU A 125 -13.33 -8.24 -14.45
C LEU A 125 -14.80 -7.88 -14.67
N GLN A 126 -15.09 -6.64 -15.11
CA GLN A 126 -16.46 -6.23 -15.47
C GLN A 126 -17.04 -7.10 -16.59
N LYS A 127 -16.22 -7.42 -17.61
CA LYS A 127 -16.63 -8.32 -18.70
C LYS A 127 -16.88 -9.74 -18.21
N ASP A 128 -16.03 -10.26 -17.32
CA ASP A 128 -16.20 -11.60 -16.76
C ASP A 128 -17.45 -11.71 -15.89
N ILE A 129 -17.73 -10.69 -15.07
CA ILE A 129 -18.98 -10.59 -14.28
C ILE A 129 -20.19 -10.60 -15.22
N PHE A 130 -20.21 -9.74 -16.25
CA PHE A 130 -21.31 -9.69 -17.22
C PHE A 130 -21.55 -11.04 -17.92
N ASN A 131 -20.47 -11.73 -18.29
CA ASN A 131 -20.56 -13.05 -18.92
C ASN A 131 -21.09 -14.12 -17.94
N LEU A 132 -20.73 -14.05 -16.66
CA LEU A 132 -21.25 -14.95 -15.63
C LEU A 132 -22.73 -14.70 -15.37
N ASP A 133 -23.16 -13.45 -15.26
CA ASP A 133 -24.58 -13.08 -15.11
C ASP A 133 -25.41 -13.64 -16.28
N ALA A 134 -24.94 -13.45 -17.52
CA ALA A 134 -25.62 -13.99 -18.69
C ALA A 134 -25.71 -15.54 -18.70
N LYS A 135 -24.67 -16.23 -18.18
CA LYS A 135 -24.70 -17.70 -18.03
C LYS A 135 -25.69 -18.12 -16.94
N ILE A 136 -25.72 -17.43 -15.81
CA ILE A 136 -26.67 -17.68 -14.72
C ILE A 136 -28.10 -17.53 -15.23
N ASP A 137 -28.41 -16.42 -15.90
CA ASP A 137 -29.73 -16.18 -16.51
C ASP A 137 -30.14 -17.29 -17.48
N SER A 138 -29.20 -17.76 -18.30
CA SER A 138 -29.46 -18.86 -19.23
C SER A 138 -29.74 -20.18 -18.52
N VAL A 139 -28.99 -20.49 -17.46
CA VAL A 139 -29.21 -21.70 -16.65
C VAL A 139 -30.56 -21.62 -15.95
N GLU A 140 -30.89 -20.47 -15.36
CA GLU A 140 -32.17 -20.25 -14.69
C GLU A 140 -33.35 -20.47 -15.64
N LYS A 141 -33.32 -19.87 -16.84
CA LYS A 141 -34.37 -20.06 -17.87
C LYS A 141 -34.52 -21.52 -18.30
N ASN A 142 -33.42 -22.23 -18.46
CA ASN A 142 -33.45 -23.65 -18.82
C ASN A 142 -34.06 -24.49 -17.69
N LEU A 143 -33.67 -24.25 -16.44
CA LEU A 143 -34.24 -24.94 -15.28
C LEU A 143 -35.73 -24.65 -15.12
N GLN A 144 -36.17 -23.40 -15.28
CA GLN A 144 -37.60 -23.05 -15.26
C GLN A 144 -38.38 -23.80 -16.34
N LYS A 145 -37.82 -23.93 -17.56
CA LYS A 145 -38.42 -24.70 -18.65
C LYS A 145 -38.50 -26.19 -18.32
N ASP A 146 -37.46 -26.76 -17.73
CA ASP A 146 -37.43 -28.17 -17.35
C ASP A 146 -38.45 -28.47 -16.24
N ILE A 147 -38.57 -27.59 -15.24
CA ILE A 147 -39.61 -27.67 -14.20
C ILE A 147 -41.00 -27.64 -14.84
N PHE A 148 -41.29 -26.67 -15.70
CA PHE A 148 -42.58 -26.58 -16.40
C PHE A 148 -42.91 -27.84 -17.20
N ASN A 149 -41.92 -28.41 -17.90
CA ASN A 149 -42.10 -29.65 -18.65
C ASN A 149 -42.37 -30.86 -17.74
N LEU A 150 -41.74 -30.90 -16.56
CA LEU A 150 -41.97 -31.95 -15.57
C LEU A 150 -43.36 -31.84 -14.97
N ASP A 151 -43.81 -30.63 -14.60
CA ASP A 151 -45.16 -30.39 -14.11
C ASP A 151 -46.21 -30.84 -15.13
N ALA A 152 -46.05 -30.49 -16.40
CA ALA A 152 -46.94 -30.93 -17.47
C ALA A 152 -46.97 -32.46 -17.65
N LYS A 153 -45.84 -33.15 -17.46
CA LYS A 153 -45.78 -34.61 -17.49
C LYS A 153 -46.49 -35.23 -16.28
N ILE A 154 -46.30 -34.66 -15.09
CA ILE A 154 -46.97 -35.09 -13.86
C ILE A 154 -48.49 -34.96 -14.02
N ASP A 155 -48.98 -33.81 -14.49
CA ASP A 155 -50.41 -33.58 -14.76
C ASP A 155 -50.99 -34.61 -15.74
N SER A 156 -50.23 -34.95 -16.77
CA SER A 156 -50.65 -35.95 -17.77
C SER A 156 -50.73 -37.36 -17.17
N VAL A 157 -49.73 -37.75 -16.38
CA VAL A 157 -49.72 -39.03 -15.65
C VAL A 157 -50.88 -39.08 -14.66
N GLU A 158 -51.13 -38.02 -13.91
CA GLU A 158 -52.23 -37.93 -12.96
C GLU A 158 -53.59 -38.12 -13.66
N LYS A 159 -53.84 -37.42 -14.76
CA LYS A 159 -55.07 -37.56 -15.56
C LYS A 159 -55.26 -38.98 -16.09
N ASN A 160 -54.19 -39.61 -16.57
CA ASN A 160 -54.25 -41.00 -17.05
C ASN A 160 -54.56 -41.97 -15.90
N LEU A 161 -53.91 -41.83 -14.75
CA LEU A 161 -54.18 -42.64 -13.57
C LEU A 161 -55.62 -42.45 -13.07
N GLN A 162 -56.13 -41.22 -13.02
CA GLN A 162 -57.53 -40.95 -12.66
C GLN A 162 -58.50 -41.65 -13.62
N LYS A 163 -58.21 -41.64 -14.93
CA LYS A 163 -59.01 -42.33 -15.95
C LYS A 163 -58.95 -43.85 -15.78
N ASP A 164 -57.78 -44.41 -15.54
CA ASP A 164 -57.59 -45.84 -15.33
C ASP A 164 -58.32 -46.33 -14.08
N ILE A 165 -58.22 -45.59 -12.97
CA ILE A 165 -58.96 -45.86 -11.73
C ILE A 165 -60.47 -45.79 -11.98
N PHE A 166 -60.96 -44.78 -12.70
CA PHE A 166 -62.38 -44.65 -13.04
C PHE A 166 -62.88 -45.84 -13.87
N ASN A 167 -62.12 -46.23 -14.90
CA ASN A 167 -62.46 -47.37 -15.75
C ASN A 167 -62.50 -48.67 -14.96
N LEU A 168 -61.50 -48.91 -14.10
CA LEU A 168 -61.43 -50.08 -13.22
C LEU A 168 -62.63 -50.12 -12.25
N ALA A 169 -62.96 -48.99 -11.64
CA ALA A 169 -64.12 -48.88 -10.75
C ALA A 169 -65.44 -49.21 -11.46
N GLN A 170 -65.62 -48.74 -12.70
CA GLN A 170 -66.79 -49.08 -13.51
C GLN A 170 -66.84 -50.57 -13.90
N ALA A 171 -65.70 -51.15 -14.27
CA ALA A 171 -65.59 -52.57 -14.58
C ALA A 171 -65.97 -53.45 -13.38
N LEU A 172 -65.40 -53.17 -12.20
CA LEU A 172 -65.74 -53.88 -10.96
C LEU A 172 -67.22 -53.72 -10.62
N LYS A 173 -67.78 -52.50 -10.72
CA LYS A 173 -69.20 -52.25 -10.45
C LYS A 173 -70.09 -53.11 -11.35
N LYS A 174 -69.76 -53.20 -12.64
CA LYS A 174 -70.50 -54.02 -13.61
C LYS A 174 -70.41 -55.52 -13.27
N GLU A 175 -69.22 -56.00 -12.94
CA GLU A 175 -69.00 -57.42 -12.58
C GLU A 175 -69.75 -57.82 -11.30
N VAL A 176 -69.73 -56.96 -10.26
CA VAL A 176 -70.53 -57.16 -9.03
C VAL A 176 -72.03 -57.15 -9.34
N GLN A 177 -72.49 -56.26 -10.22
CA GLN A 177 -73.90 -56.22 -10.63
C GLN A 177 -74.32 -57.49 -11.37
N ILE A 178 -73.49 -58.00 -12.28
CA ILE A 178 -73.75 -59.27 -12.99
C ILE A 178 -73.79 -60.44 -12.00
N ASN A 179 -72.80 -60.54 -11.11
CA ASN A 179 -72.74 -61.62 -10.12
C ASN A 179 -73.94 -61.60 -9.16
N SER A 180 -74.35 -60.42 -8.71
CA SER A 180 -75.55 -60.28 -7.86
C SER A 180 -76.84 -60.66 -8.58
N GLN A 181 -77.01 -60.29 -9.86
CA GLN A 181 -78.14 -60.73 -10.68
C GLN A 181 -78.17 -62.24 -10.88
N PHE A 182 -77.02 -62.84 -11.19
CA PHE A 182 -76.89 -64.30 -11.37
C PHE A 182 -77.25 -65.07 -10.09
N LEU A 183 -76.75 -64.62 -8.93
CA LEU A 183 -77.09 -65.21 -7.63
C LEU A 183 -78.59 -65.12 -7.33
N LEU A 184 -79.22 -63.96 -7.61
CA LEU A 184 -80.66 -63.78 -7.47
C LEU A 184 -81.46 -64.75 -8.37
N GLU A 185 -81.03 -64.96 -9.60
CA GLU A 185 -81.67 -65.94 -10.50
C GLU A 185 -81.52 -67.37 -9.97
N LYS A 186 -80.33 -67.77 -9.53
CA LYS A 186 -80.10 -69.09 -8.92
C LYS A 186 -80.98 -69.33 -7.69
N LEU A 187 -81.11 -68.32 -6.82
CA LEU A 187 -82.00 -68.39 -5.65
C LEU A 187 -83.48 -68.49 -6.07
N LYS A 188 -83.93 -67.74 -7.07
CA LYS A 188 -85.30 -67.84 -7.60
C LYS A 188 -85.60 -69.23 -8.16
N VAL A 189 -84.67 -69.82 -8.93
CA VAL A 189 -84.81 -71.19 -9.46
C VAL A 189 -84.86 -72.20 -8.31
N SER A 190 -83.93 -72.11 -7.35
CA SER A 190 -83.93 -72.98 -6.17
C SER A 190 -85.25 -72.88 -5.41
N ASN A 191 -85.76 -71.67 -5.18
CA ASN A 191 -87.05 -71.45 -4.53
C ASN A 191 -88.21 -72.08 -5.31
N ARG A 192 -88.23 -71.95 -6.65
CA ARG A 192 -89.24 -72.63 -7.50
C ARG A 192 -89.16 -74.15 -7.36
N ILE A 193 -87.96 -74.74 -7.33
CA ILE A 193 -87.76 -76.17 -7.13
C ILE A 193 -88.27 -76.61 -5.75
N ILE A 194 -87.94 -75.86 -4.68
CA ILE A 194 -88.44 -76.12 -3.32
C ILE A 194 -89.96 -76.08 -3.29
N ILE A 195 -90.59 -75.07 -3.91
CA ILE A 195 -92.05 -74.97 -4.01
C ILE A 195 -92.64 -76.18 -4.73
N ILE A 196 -92.06 -76.61 -5.86
CA ILE A 196 -92.53 -77.80 -6.60
C ILE A 196 -92.41 -79.06 -5.74
N ILE A 197 -91.28 -79.26 -5.06
CA ILE A 197 -91.07 -80.41 -4.17
C ILE A 197 -92.11 -80.42 -3.04
N THR A 198 -92.26 -79.28 -2.35
CA THR A 198 -93.14 -79.15 -1.18
C THR A 198 -94.62 -79.20 -1.52
N VAL A 199 -95.06 -78.56 -2.61
CA VAL A 199 -96.48 -78.44 -2.99
C VAL A 199 -96.96 -79.61 -3.84
N ILE A 200 -96.11 -80.18 -4.69
CA ILE A 200 -96.54 -81.21 -5.67
C ILE A 200 -96.03 -82.59 -5.27
N ILE A 201 -94.71 -82.75 -5.16
CA ILE A 201 -94.08 -84.08 -5.05
C ILE A 201 -94.37 -84.72 -3.69
N VAL A 202 -94.20 -83.97 -2.60
CA VAL A 202 -94.41 -84.48 -1.23
C VAL A 202 -95.86 -84.97 -1.02
N PRO A 203 -96.92 -84.21 -1.37
CA PRO A 203 -98.30 -84.70 -1.24
C PRO A 203 -98.60 -85.95 -2.06
N ILE A 204 -98.10 -86.04 -3.31
CA ILE A 204 -98.27 -87.23 -4.16
C ILE A 204 -97.58 -88.46 -3.53
N ALA A 205 -96.35 -88.29 -3.04
CA ALA A 205 -95.61 -89.37 -2.39
C ALA A 205 -96.33 -89.86 -1.13
N ILE A 206 -96.83 -88.94 -0.28
CA ILE A 206 -97.63 -89.28 0.90
C ILE A 206 -98.88 -90.06 0.49
N SER A 207 -99.64 -89.58 -0.51
CA SER A 207 -100.85 -90.26 -1.01
C SER A 207 -100.58 -91.67 -1.55
N SER A 208 -99.47 -91.85 -2.26
CA SER A 208 -99.07 -93.16 -2.81
C SER A 208 -98.68 -94.13 -1.69
N ILE A 209 -97.94 -93.67 -0.68
CA ILE A 209 -97.58 -94.47 0.49
C ILE A 209 -98.84 -94.83 1.30
N THR A 210 -99.77 -93.90 1.51
CA THR A 210 -101.03 -94.20 2.20
C THR A 210 -101.84 -95.28 1.47
N ASN A 211 -101.84 -95.28 0.13
CA ASN A 211 -102.49 -96.34 -0.66
C ASN A 211 -101.81 -97.70 -0.48
N ILE A 212 -100.46 -97.75 -0.47
CA ILE A 212 -99.71 -98.99 -0.24
C ILE A 212 -99.92 -99.52 1.19
N VAL A 213 -99.88 -98.63 2.19
CA VAL A 213 -100.14 -98.97 3.60
C VAL A 213 -101.58 -99.47 3.78
N MET A 214 -102.57 -98.81 3.17
CA MET A 214 -103.97 -99.31 3.14
C MET A 214 -104.09 -100.68 2.47
N LEU A 215 -103.36 -100.94 1.38
CA LEU A 215 -103.31 -102.25 0.71
C LEU A 215 -102.67 -103.33 1.59
N LEU A 216 -101.60 -103.00 2.32
CA LEU A 216 -100.95 -103.91 3.27
C LEU A 216 -101.84 -104.18 4.48
N ILE A 217 -102.49 -103.15 5.03
CA ILE A 217 -103.51 -103.29 6.09
C ILE A 217 -104.66 -104.19 5.57
N ALA A 218 -105.20 -103.93 4.39
CA ALA A 218 -106.25 -104.74 3.77
C ALA A 218 -105.82 -106.19 3.50
N LYS A 219 -104.54 -106.44 3.23
CA LYS A 219 -103.95 -107.79 3.13
C LYS A 219 -103.71 -108.45 4.49
N PHE A 220 -103.47 -107.68 5.55
CA PHE A 220 -103.22 -108.19 6.90
C PHE A 220 -104.52 -108.54 7.63
N PHE A 221 -105.64 -107.89 7.29
CA PHE A 221 -106.97 -108.14 7.84
C PHE A 221 -107.84 -109.10 7.00
N LYS A 222 -107.24 -109.85 6.07
CA LYS A 222 -107.89 -110.86 5.22
C LYS A 222 -107.22 -112.21 5.43
#